data_AF-A0A212EJJ8-F1
#
_entry.id   AF-A0A212EJJ8-F1
#
_cell.length_a   1.000
_cell.length_b   1.000
_cell.length_c   1.000
_cell.angle_alpha   90.00
_cell.angle_beta   90.00
_cell.angle_gamma   90.00
#
_symmetry.space_group_name_H-M   'P 1'
#
loop_
_entity.id
_entity.type
_entity.pdbx_description
1 polymer ?
#
loop_
_entity_poly.entity_id
_entity_poly.type
_entity_poly.pdbx_seq_one_letter_code
_entity_poly.pdbx_strand_id
1 'polypeptide(L)' 'KPLLKEWWGVRDELLSDVAGIPNCIFCHSTGFIGGNKTREGALKMALISLKSDNVE' A
#
# COMPACT_ATOMS: atom_id res chain seq x y z
N LYS A 1 -11.08 -3.52 -5.17
CA LYS A 1 -10.88 -2.37 -4.28
C LYS A 1 -9.50 -1.78 -4.55
N PRO A 2 -9.33 -0.45 -4.69
CA PRO A 2 -8.02 0.16 -4.81
C PRO A 2 -7.25 0.08 -3.48
N LEU A 3 -5.94 0.31 -3.55
CA LEU A 3 -5.11 0.54 -2.37
C LEU A 3 -5.52 1.83 -1.63
N LEU A 4 -5.06 2.04 -0.40
CA LEU A 4 -5.37 3.25 0.38
C LEU A 4 -5.03 4.54 -0.38
N LYS A 5 -5.93 5.53 -0.31
CA LYS A 5 -5.76 6.82 -1.00
C LYS A 5 -4.48 7.55 -0.60
N GLU A 6 -4.07 7.45 0.67
CA GLU A 6 -2.82 8.04 1.16
C GLU A 6 -1.57 7.50 0.45
N TRP A 7 -1.66 6.31 -0.16
CA TRP A 7 -0.52 5.70 -0.86
C TRP A 7 -0.45 6.11 -2.33
N TRP A 8 -1.52 6.68 -2.91
CA TRP A 8 -1.63 6.87 -4.35
C TRP A 8 -0.54 7.80 -4.88
N GLY A 9 0.27 7.30 -5.81
CA GLY A 9 1.39 8.04 -6.41
C GLY A 9 2.65 8.10 -5.54
N VAL A 10 2.61 7.54 -4.32
CA VAL A 10 3.75 7.48 -3.41
C VAL A 10 4.65 6.29 -3.75
N ARG A 11 5.96 6.44 -3.54
CA ARG A 11 6.98 5.47 -3.95
C ARG A 11 8.07 5.29 -2.89
N ASP A 12 8.80 4.18 -3.00
CA ASP A 12 10.03 3.88 -2.26
C ASP A 12 9.94 4.09 -0.74
N GLU A 13 10.92 4.75 -0.13
CA GLU A 13 10.98 4.97 1.33
C GLU A 13 9.76 5.74 1.84
N LEU A 14 9.33 6.78 1.13
CA LEU A 14 8.14 7.54 1.50
C LEU A 14 6.89 6.65 1.53
N LEU A 15 6.75 5.71 0.58
CA LEU A 15 5.64 4.76 0.61
C LEU A 15 5.76 3.80 1.79
N SER A 16 6.97 3.36 2.10
CA SER A 16 7.22 2.47 3.23
C SER A 16 6.85 3.13 4.56
N ASP A 17 7.15 4.41 4.71
CA ASP A 17 6.84 5.23 5.88
C ASP A 17 5.33 5.44 6.03
N VAL A 18 4.65 5.94 4.99
CA VAL A 18 3.19 6.19 5.06
C VAL A 18 2.38 4.89 5.19
N ALA A 19 2.88 3.78 4.66
CA ALA A 19 2.20 2.49 4.76
C ALA A 19 2.48 1.75 6.07
N GLY A 20 3.55 2.09 6.80
CA GLY A 20 4.05 1.26 7.91
C GLY A 20 4.44 -0.15 7.45
N ILE A 21 4.91 -0.28 6.21
CA ILE A 21 5.34 -1.54 5.58
C ILE A 21 6.72 -1.30 4.96
N PRO A 22 7.78 -1.97 5.43
CA PRO A 22 9.11 -1.80 4.84
C PRO A 22 9.16 -2.31 3.41
N ASN A 23 10.11 -1.78 2.63
CA ASN A 23 10.42 -2.22 1.26
C ASN A 23 9.27 -2.07 0.24
N CYS A 24 8.38 -1.11 0.46
CA CYS A 24 7.43 -0.71 -0.57
C CYS A 24 8.18 -0.07 -1.76
N ILE A 25 7.70 -0.36 -2.98
CA ILE A 25 8.32 0.11 -4.23
C ILE A 25 7.48 1.25 -4.82
N PHE A 26 6.18 1.03 -4.97
CA PHE A 26 5.28 2.04 -5.54
C PHE A 26 3.82 1.73 -5.25
N CYS A 27 2.97 2.74 -5.37
CA CYS A 27 1.54 2.63 -5.55
C CYS A 27 1.12 3.53 -6.72
N HIS A 28 0.34 3.00 -7.65
CA HIS A 28 -0.15 3.77 -8.79
C HIS A 28 -0.97 4.98 -8.31
N SER A 29 -0.98 6.07 -9.09
CA SER A 29 -1.70 7.31 -8.76
C SER A 29 -3.21 7.16 -8.62
N THR A 30 -3.77 6.04 -9.08
CA THR A 30 -5.19 5.67 -8.93
C THR A 30 -5.40 4.47 -8.01
N GLY A 31 -4.35 3.98 -7.36
CA GLY A 31 -4.40 2.88 -6.40
C GLY A 31 -4.68 1.50 -6.98
N PHE A 32 -4.76 1.32 -8.30
CA PHE A 32 -5.13 0.03 -8.90
C PHE A 32 -4.07 -1.07 -8.70
N ILE A 33 -2.81 -0.67 -8.53
CA ILE A 33 -1.68 -1.58 -8.29
C ILE A 33 -0.65 -0.92 -7.37
N GLY A 34 0.05 -1.73 -6.61
CA GLY A 34 1.24 -1.34 -5.86
C GLY A 34 2.16 -2.54 -5.69
N GLY A 35 3.41 -2.29 -5.31
CA GLY A 35 4.44 -3.31 -5.22
C GLY A 35 5.27 -3.20 -3.96
N ASN A 36 5.75 -4.33 -3.50
CA ASN A 36 6.71 -4.48 -2.42
C ASN A 36 7.79 -5.47 -2.87
N LYS A 37 9.01 -5.36 -2.33
CA LYS A 37 10.11 -6.31 -2.64
C LYS A 37 9.80 -7.74 -2.20
N THR A 38 8.87 -7.96 -1.27
CA THR A 38 8.50 -9.29 -0.79
C THR A 38 7.02 -9.58 -1.02
N ARG A 39 6.70 -10.87 -1.16
CA ARG A 39 5.32 -11.35 -1.29
C ARG A 39 4.50 -11.01 -0.03
N GLU A 40 5.10 -11.17 1.13
CA GLU A 40 4.50 -10.89 2.44
C GLU A 40 4.19 -9.39 2.60
N GLY A 41 5.09 -8.52 2.14
CA GLY A 41 4.87 -7.07 2.12
C GLY A 41 3.73 -6.68 1.19
N ALA A 42 3.68 -7.23 -0.02
CA ALA A 42 2.58 -6.99 -0.96
C ALA A 42 1.23 -7.50 -0.42
N LEU A 43 1.23 -8.66 0.25
CA LEU A 43 0.04 -9.18 0.93
C LEU A 43 -0.41 -8.25 2.06
N LYS A 44 0.51 -7.74 2.87
CA LYS A 44 0.21 -6.76 3.94
C LYS A 44 -0.40 -5.48 3.36
N MET A 45 0.12 -4.96 2.24
CA MET A 45 -0.45 -3.81 1.54
C MET A 45 -1.91 -4.04 1.15
N ALA A 46 -2.23 -5.21 0.58
CA ALA A 46 -3.59 -5.57 0.21
C ALA A 46 -4.50 -5.70 1.44
N LEU A 47 -4.05 -6.40 2.49
CA LEU A 47 -4.83 -6.63 3.71
C LEU A 47 -5.16 -5.34 4.46
N ILE A 48 -4.21 -4.42 4.58
CA ILE A 48 -4.46 -3.10 5.20
C ILE A 48 -5.50 -2.33 4.37
N SER A 49 -5.33 -2.29 3.05
CA SER A 49 -6.27 -1.61 2.16
C SER A 49 -7.67 -2.20 2.21
N LEU A 50 -7.83 -3.50 2.48
CA LEU A 50 -9.13 -4.14 2.71
C LEU A 50 -9.73 -3.77 4.08
N LYS A 51 -8.93 -3.77 5.15
CA LYS A 51 -9.38 -3.55 6.53
C LYS A 51 -9.89 -2.13 6.81
N SER A 52 -9.40 -1.11 6.11
CA SER A 52 -9.82 0.28 6.34
C SER A 52 -11.29 0.58 5.99
N ASP A 53 -12.06 -0.38 5.45
CA ASP A 53 -13.53 -0.24 5.29
C ASP A 53 -14.31 -0.79 6.49
N ASN A 54 -13.68 -1.50 7.43
CA ASN A 54 -14.34 -2.03 8.63
C ASN A 54 -14.23 -1.06 9.81
N VAL A 55 -14.45 0.22 9.54
CA VAL A 55 -14.68 1.22 10.59
C VAL A 55 -16.15 1.07 11.01
N GLU A 56 -16.37 0.48 12.19
CA GLU A 56 -17.54 0.81 13.02
C GLU A 56 -17.51 2.30 13.39
#